data_AF-A0A1A3QH85-F1
#
_entry.id   AF-A0A1A3QH85-F1
#
_cell.length_a   1.000
_cell.length_b   1.000
_cell.length_c   1.000
_cell.angle_alpha   90.00
_cell.angle_beta   90.00
_cell.angle_gamma   90.00
#
_symmetry.space_group_name_H-M   'P 1'
#
loop_
_entity.id
_entity.type
_entity.pdbx_description
1 polymer ?
#
loop_
_entity_poly.entity_id
_entity_poly.type
_entity_poly.pdbx_seq_one_letter_code
_entity_poly.pdbx_strand_id
1 'polypeptide(L)' 'MREWREAAQKYADMAVKLVQALPEEPTERDYSRVSMVASISALYYATALDADHFGDAPEDVVAPE' A
#
# COMPACT_ATOMS: atom_id res chain seq x y z
N MET A 1 -10.02 5.64 4.52
CA MET A 1 -9.79 5.53 3.05
C MET A 1 -8.68 6.42 2.54
N ARG A 2 -8.85 7.75 2.59
CA ARG A 2 -7.85 8.72 2.14
C ARG A 2 -6.46 8.48 2.76
N GLU A 3 -6.41 8.21 4.07
CA GLU A 3 -5.16 7.94 4.80
C GLU A 3 -4.42 6.69 4.32
N TRP A 4 -5.14 5.59 3.99
CA TRP A 4 -4.54 4.35 3.47
C TRP A 4 -3.96 4.55 2.08
N ARG A 5 -4.67 5.30 1.21
CA ARG A 5 -4.16 5.65 -0.13
C ARG A 5 -2.97 6.61 -0.07
N GLU A 6 -3.00 7.60 0.83
CA GLU A 6 -1.87 8.51 1.06
C GLU A 6 -0.64 7.76 1.58
N ALA A 7 -0.83 6.80 2.50
CA ALA A 7 0.25 5.94 2.99
C ALA A 7 0.82 5.06 1.86
N ALA A 8 -0.03 4.42 1.05
CA ALA A 8 0.40 3.64 -0.10
C ALA A 8 1.25 4.50 -1.06
N GLN A 9 0.78 5.68 -1.44
CA GLN A 9 1.52 6.58 -2.32
C GLN A 9 2.88 6.96 -1.74
N LYS A 10 2.94 7.29 -0.45
CA LYS A 10 4.20 7.65 0.23
C LYS A 10 5.23 6.52 0.15
N TYR A 11 4.83 5.27 0.37
CA TYR A 11 5.75 4.14 0.30
C TYR A 11 6.12 3.79 -1.14
N ALA A 12 5.20 3.94 -2.10
CA ALA A 12 5.52 3.81 -3.54
C ALA A 12 6.59 4.83 -3.96
N ASP A 13 6.42 6.11 -3.62
CA ASP A 13 7.39 7.16 -3.93
C ASP A 13 8.76 6.88 -3.29
N MET A 14 8.76 6.33 -2.08
CA MET A 14 9.98 5.94 -1.38
C MET A 14 10.68 4.76 -2.07
N ALA A 15 9.93 3.76 -2.53
CA ALA A 15 10.48 2.65 -3.30
C ALA A 15 11.13 3.13 -4.60
N VAL A 16 10.48 4.06 -5.32
CA VAL A 16 11.05 4.68 -6.55
C VAL A 16 12.35 5.41 -6.24
N LYS A 17 12.38 6.22 -5.17
CA LYS A 17 13.62 6.91 -4.75
C LYS A 17 14.74 5.94 -4.39
N LEU A 18 14.42 4.82 -3.74
CA LEU A 18 15.40 3.79 -3.41
C LEU A 18 15.96 3.12 -4.67
N VAL A 19 15.11 2.83 -5.66
CA VAL A 19 15.55 2.29 -6.97
C VAL A 19 16.47 3.27 -7.69
N GLN A 20 16.11 4.56 -7.70
CA GLN A 20 16.93 5.61 -8.32
C GLN A 20 18.27 5.85 -7.61
N ALA A 21 18.36 5.48 -6.33
CA ALA A 21 19.57 5.60 -5.52
C ALA A 21 20.41 4.31 -5.48
N LEU A 22 20.05 3.27 -6.24
CA LEU A 22 20.84 2.06 -6.31
C LEU A 22 22.24 2.34 -6.91
N PRO A 23 23.28 1.65 -6.42
CA PRO A 23 24.61 1.74 -7.02
C PRO A 23 24.63 1.09 -8.41
N GLU A 24 25.69 1.33 -9.19
CA GLU A 24 25.86 0.77 -10.55
C GLU A 24 25.83 -0.77 -10.57
N GLU A 25 26.33 -1.40 -9.51
CA GLU A 25 26.23 -2.85 -9.27
C GLU A 25 25.42 -3.12 -7.99
N PRO A 26 24.07 -3.22 -8.10
CA PRO A 26 23.21 -3.46 -6.94
C PRO A 26 23.38 -4.87 -6.37
N THR A 27 23.38 -4.98 -5.05
CA THR A 27 23.42 -6.27 -4.37
C THR A 27 22.01 -6.81 -4.13
N GLU A 28 21.90 -8.10 -3.82
CA GLU A 28 20.64 -8.72 -3.39
C GLU A 28 20.01 -8.00 -2.17
N ARG A 29 20.86 -7.47 -1.27
CA ARG A 29 20.41 -6.71 -0.11
C ARG A 29 19.74 -5.39 -0.49
N ASP A 30 20.21 -4.75 -1.56
CA ASP A 30 19.64 -3.49 -2.04
C ASP A 30 18.25 -3.73 -2.64
N TYR A 31 18.13 -4.77 -3.47
CA TYR A 31 16.83 -5.22 -3.99
C TYR A 31 15.87 -5.66 -2.88
N SER A 32 16.37 -6.35 -1.85
CA SER A 32 15.56 -6.75 -0.70
C SER A 32 14.96 -5.55 0.03
N ARG A 33 15.72 -4.45 0.18
CA ARG A 33 15.24 -3.20 0.78
C ARG A 33 14.16 -2.53 -0.07
N VAL A 34 14.38 -2.43 -1.38
CA VAL A 34 13.38 -1.90 -2.32
C VAL A 34 12.11 -2.73 -2.25
N SER A 35 12.23 -4.06 -2.33
CA SER A 35 11.12 -5.01 -2.31
C SER A 35 10.30 -4.91 -1.02
N MET A 36 10.96 -4.77 0.12
CA MET A 36 10.30 -4.58 1.41
C MET A 36 9.43 -3.31 1.42
N VAL A 37 9.97 -2.17 0.97
CA VAL A 37 9.22 -0.90 0.93
C VAL A 37 8.07 -0.95 -0.07
N ALA A 38 8.30 -1.54 -1.24
CA ALA A 38 7.25 -1.75 -2.24
C ALA A 38 6.12 -2.66 -1.72
N SER A 39 6.46 -3.69 -0.95
CA SER A 39 5.48 -4.60 -0.34
C SER A 39 4.61 -3.90 0.70
N ILE A 40 5.19 -2.98 1.49
CA ILE A 40 4.43 -2.14 2.43
C ILE A 40 3.42 -1.27 1.67
N SER A 41 3.86 -0.63 0.58
CA SER A 41 2.95 0.14 -0.29
C SER A 41 1.79 -0.72 -0.81
N ALA A 42 2.07 -1.93 -1.28
CA ALA A 42 1.06 -2.84 -1.80
C ALA A 42 0.04 -3.25 -0.73
N LEU A 43 0.48 -3.48 0.51
CA LEU A 43 -0.42 -3.77 1.64
C LEU A 43 -1.38 -2.61 1.91
N TYR A 44 -0.86 -1.38 2.03
CA TYR A 44 -1.71 -0.19 2.25
C TYR A 44 -2.70 0.03 1.11
N TYR A 45 -2.28 -0.21 -0.13
CA TYR A 45 -3.17 -0.09 -1.29
C TYR A 45 -4.26 -1.16 -1.29
N ALA A 46 -3.91 -2.41 -0.98
CA ALA A 46 -4.87 -3.50 -0.88
C ALA A 46 -5.89 -3.24 0.24
N THR A 47 -5.45 -2.76 1.41
CA THR A 47 -6.35 -2.36 2.51
C THR A 47 -7.26 -1.23 2.10
N ALA A 48 -6.79 -0.26 1.30
CA ALA A 48 -7.65 0.76 0.76
C ALA A 48 -8.72 0.14 -0.16
N LEU A 49 -8.35 -0.69 -1.13
CA LEU A 49 -9.33 -1.33 -2.02
C LEU A 49 -10.36 -2.19 -1.26
N ASP A 50 -9.92 -2.91 -0.24
CA ASP A 50 -10.77 -3.75 0.60
C ASP A 50 -11.80 -2.92 1.38
N ALA A 51 -11.37 -1.81 1.97
CA ALA A 51 -12.26 -0.92 2.69
C ALA A 51 -13.22 -0.13 1.75
N ASP A 52 -12.88 0.09 0.48
CA ASP A 52 -13.85 0.55 -0.53
C ASP A 52 -14.88 -0.54 -0.86
N HIS A 53 -14.48 -1.81 -0.84
CA HIS A 53 -15.36 -2.94 -1.17
C HIS A 53 -16.35 -3.30 -0.05
N PHE A 54 -15.92 -3.20 1.21
CA PHE A 54 -16.73 -3.53 2.39
C PHE A 54 -17.36 -2.32 3.10
N GLY A 55 -16.91 -1.09 2.81
CA GLY A 55 -17.51 0.14 3.34
C GLY A 55 -18.90 0.47 2.76
N ASP A 56 -19.27 -0.16 1.64
CA ASP A 56 -20.59 -0.05 1.00
C ASP A 56 -21.58 -1.16 1.46
N ALA A 57 -21.24 -1.98 2.46
CA ALA A 57 -22.21 -2.88 3.05
C ALA A 57 -23.32 -2.04 3.72
N PRO A 58 -24.59 -2.11 3.27
CA PRO A 58 -25.64 -1.31 3.87
C PRO A 58 -25.77 -1.67 5.35
N GLU A 59 -25.54 -0.69 6.23
CA GLU A 59 -25.73 -0.83 7.68
C GLU A 59 -27.21 -1.04 8.09
N ASP A 60 -28.16 -1.01 7.15
CA ASP A 60 -29.58 -1.14 7.46
C ASP A 60 -30.13 -2.52 7.06
N VAL A 61 -29.74 -3.57 7.78
CA VAL A 61 -30.68 -4.66 8.04
C VAL A 61 -31.51 -4.23 9.24
N VAL A 62 -32.50 -3.38 8.97
CA VAL A 62 -33.56 -3.01 9.92
C VAL A 62 -34.16 -4.30 10.47
N ALA A 63 -33.97 -4.56 11.77
CA ALA A 63 -34.69 -5.63 12.45
C ALA A 63 -36.19 -5.30 12.42
N PRO A 64 -37.07 -6.20 11.92
CA PRO A 64 -38.50 -5.95 11.92
C PRO A 64 -39.06 -6.04 13.35
N GLU A 65 -39.98 -5.13 13.67
CA GLU A 65 -40.75 -5.03 14.92
C GLU A 65 -41.58 -6.28 15.25
#